data_AF-I1LJN2-F1
#
_entry.id   AF-I1LJN2-F1
#
_cell.length_a   1.000
_cell.length_b   1.000
_cell.length_c   1.000
_cell.angle_alpha   90.00
_cell.angle_beta   90.00
_cell.angle_gamma   90.00
#
_symmetry.space_group_name_H-M   'P 1'
#
loop_
_entity.id
_entity.type
_entity.pdbx_description
1 polymer ?
#
loop_
_entity_poly.entity_id
_entity_poly.type
_entity_poly.pdbx_seq_one_letter_code
_entity_poly.pdbx_strand_id
1 'polypeptide(L)'
;MANGNNISHFFKLLLFLLTFHSCLAEIFFQERFEDGWKSRWVLSDWKRSEGKAGTFKHTAGKWSGDPDDKGLQTYNDAKHFAISAKIPELSNKDRTLVVQYSIRFEQDIECGGGYIKLLSGYVNQKKFGGDTPYSLMFGPDLCGSQTKKLHLILSYQGQNYPIRKDLQCETDKLTHFYTFILRPDASYSILVDNRERDSGSMYMDWDILPPRKIKDVKAKKPSDWDDREYIEDPNDVKPEGYDSIPAEIPDPKAKKPVDWDDEDDGLWKPPKIPNPAYKGPWKCKKIKNPNYKGKWKIPWIDNPEFEDDPDLYVLKPIKYVGIEVWQVKAGSVYDNILICDDPQYAKQVVDEYMASNREAEKEAFEEAEKERRAQEDEEARRAREEGERRRKERDHKYGKRRHRRRPDPHDMEDYHDEL
;
A
#
# COMPACT_ATOMS: atom_id res chain seq x y z
N MET A 1 68.81 11.90 72.67
CA MET A 1 69.98 11.32 71.98
C MET A 1 69.45 10.25 71.01
N ALA A 2 69.87 10.35 69.75
CA ALA A 2 69.88 9.33 68.69
C ALA A 2 68.57 8.63 68.25
N ASN A 3 68.00 9.18 67.17
CA ASN A 3 67.70 8.56 65.87
C ASN A 3 67.29 7.08 65.74
N GLY A 4 66.23 6.87 64.94
CA GLY A 4 66.24 5.80 63.93
C GLY A 4 64.87 5.31 63.46
N ASN A 5 64.56 5.57 62.18
CA ASN A 5 63.89 4.66 61.23
C ASN A 5 62.39 4.32 61.45
N ASN A 6 61.53 4.16 60.45
CA ASN A 6 61.48 4.47 59.02
C ASN A 6 60.08 4.02 58.55
N ILE A 7 59.58 4.64 57.48
CA ILE A 7 58.64 4.08 56.48
C ILE A 7 57.12 4.05 56.83
N SER A 8 56.42 4.86 56.03
CA SER A 8 54.97 5.05 55.94
C SER A 8 54.20 3.85 55.40
N HIS A 9 53.06 3.52 56.02
CA HIS A 9 52.00 2.73 55.40
C HIS A 9 50.92 3.65 54.81
N PHE A 10 50.86 3.68 53.48
CA PHE A 10 49.73 4.21 52.70
C PHE A 10 48.65 3.12 52.62
N PHE A 11 47.49 3.32 53.23
CA PHE A 11 46.30 2.48 53.03
C PHE A 11 45.38 3.13 51.99
N LYS A 12 45.21 2.44 50.85
CA LYS A 12 44.35 2.81 49.73
C LYS A 12 42.88 2.50 50.08
N LEU A 13 42.00 3.49 50.00
CA LEU A 13 40.55 3.29 49.92
C LEU A 13 40.12 3.67 48.50
N LEU A 14 39.82 2.67 47.67
CA LEU A 14 39.33 2.86 46.30
C LEU A 14 37.79 2.76 46.35
N LEU A 15 37.11 3.91 46.26
CA LEU A 15 35.65 3.98 46.14
C LEU A 15 35.28 3.77 44.66
N PHE A 16 34.61 2.65 44.35
CA PHE A 16 34.03 2.39 43.03
C PHE A 16 32.72 3.20 42.91
N LEU A 17 32.77 4.32 42.20
CA LEU A 17 31.57 5.06 41.76
C LEU A 17 31.03 4.38 40.50
N LEU A 18 29.99 3.55 40.66
CA LEU A 18 29.14 3.09 39.57
C LEU A 18 28.29 4.27 39.07
N THR A 19 28.71 4.88 37.96
CA THR A 19 27.92 5.86 37.22
C THR A 19 26.83 5.15 36.43
N PHE A 20 25.66 4.98 37.05
CA PHE A 20 24.43 4.69 36.31
C PHE A 20 24.15 5.88 35.38
N HIS A 21 24.48 5.75 34.10
CA HIS A 21 23.93 6.62 33.07
C HIS A 21 22.45 6.24 32.94
N SER A 22 21.59 6.92 33.70
CA SER A 22 20.16 6.93 33.42
C SER A 22 19.98 7.56 32.04
N CYS A 23 19.81 6.73 31.02
CA CYS A 23 19.32 7.16 29.71
C CYS A 23 17.90 7.68 29.93
N LEU A 24 17.79 8.98 30.24
CA LEU A 24 16.51 9.66 30.35
C LEU A 24 15.97 9.79 28.93
N ALA A 25 14.77 9.25 28.70
CA ALA A 25 14.01 9.47 27.49
C ALA A 25 13.91 10.97 27.18
N GLU A 26 14.29 11.37 25.98
CA GLU A 26 14.16 12.74 25.51
C GLU A 26 12.87 12.88 24.70
N ILE A 27 11.97 13.74 25.18
CA ILE A 27 10.76 14.13 24.46
C ILE A 27 11.10 15.38 23.63
N PHE A 28 11.31 15.21 22.33
CA PHE A 28 11.67 16.32 21.43
C PHE A 28 10.48 17.24 21.14
N PHE A 29 9.28 16.66 21.02
CA PHE A 29 8.05 17.39 20.78
C PHE A 29 6.85 16.59 21.29
N GLN A 30 5.92 17.27 21.94
CA GLN A 30 4.64 16.71 22.36
C GLN A 30 3.54 17.76 22.21
N GLU A 31 2.47 17.41 21.51
CA GLU A 31 1.31 18.26 21.29
C GLU A 31 0.02 17.47 21.56
N ARG A 32 -0.78 18.00 22.48
CA ARG A 32 -2.12 17.53 22.86
C ARG A 32 -3.21 18.56 22.54
N PHE A 33 -2.84 19.56 21.73
CA PHE A 33 -3.66 20.69 21.29
C PHE A 33 -4.39 21.47 22.37
N GLU A 34 -3.90 21.43 23.62
CA GLU A 34 -4.37 22.26 24.72
C GLU A 34 -4.49 23.75 24.36
N ASP A 35 -5.32 24.47 25.11
CA ASP A 35 -5.55 25.90 24.92
C ASP A 35 -4.24 26.68 24.76
N GLY A 36 -4.20 27.55 23.75
CA GLY A 36 -2.99 28.29 23.37
C GLY A 36 -2.16 27.64 22.25
N TRP A 37 -2.57 26.49 21.69
CA TRP A 37 -1.91 25.83 20.56
C TRP A 37 -1.59 26.74 19.36
N LYS A 38 -2.40 27.79 19.13
CA LYS A 38 -2.20 28.78 18.06
C LYS A 38 -0.87 29.54 18.16
N SER A 39 -0.22 29.55 19.33
CA SER A 39 1.12 30.12 19.51
C SER A 39 2.23 29.19 18.98
N ARG A 40 1.97 27.87 18.91
CA ARG A 40 2.91 26.83 18.49
C ARG A 40 2.77 26.48 17.01
N TRP A 41 1.55 26.56 16.48
CA TRP A 41 1.22 26.18 15.10
C TRP A 41 0.95 27.37 14.18
N VAL A 42 1.46 27.26 12.96
CA VAL A 42 1.33 28.27 11.91
C VAL A 42 0.52 27.70 10.76
N LEU A 43 -0.66 28.28 10.52
CA LEU A 43 -1.45 28.00 9.32
C LEU A 43 -0.77 28.60 8.09
N SER A 44 -0.58 27.76 7.07
CA SER A 44 -0.01 28.15 5.79
C SER A 44 -0.96 29.03 4.98
N ASP A 45 -0.39 29.87 4.12
CA ASP A 45 -1.12 30.65 3.12
C ASP A 45 -1.11 29.95 1.75
N TRP A 46 -0.46 28.78 1.63
CA TRP A 46 -0.50 27.94 0.42
C TRP A 46 -1.94 27.63 0.04
N LYS A 47 -2.26 27.73 -1.26
CA LYS A 47 -3.61 27.58 -1.83
C LYS A 47 -4.67 28.60 -1.37
N ARG A 48 -4.35 29.59 -0.54
CA ARG A 48 -5.34 30.57 -0.05
C ARG A 48 -5.86 31.47 -1.16
N SER A 49 -4.97 31.98 -2.03
CA SER A 49 -5.36 32.83 -3.18
C SER A 49 -6.22 32.09 -4.21
N GLU A 50 -6.08 30.77 -4.32
CA GLU A 50 -6.92 29.90 -5.17
C GLU A 50 -8.28 29.58 -4.53
N GLY A 51 -8.54 30.02 -3.29
CA GLY A 51 -9.73 29.64 -2.53
C GLY A 51 -9.78 28.15 -2.15
N LYS A 52 -8.64 27.44 -2.21
CA LYS A 52 -8.53 25.99 -1.98
C LYS A 52 -7.89 25.63 -0.64
N ALA A 53 -7.45 26.61 0.14
CA ALA A 53 -6.94 26.37 1.49
C ALA A 53 -8.08 26.07 2.47
N GLY A 54 -7.90 25.03 3.28
CA GLY A 54 -8.78 24.63 4.36
C GLY A 54 -8.39 25.26 5.69
N THR A 55 -9.30 25.21 6.66
CA THR A 55 -9.07 25.71 8.02
C THR A 55 -9.28 24.60 9.05
N PHE A 56 -8.66 24.74 10.21
CA PHE A 56 -8.79 23.78 11.31
C PHE A 56 -9.71 24.32 12.41
N LYS A 57 -10.51 23.43 13.00
CA LYS A 57 -11.31 23.68 14.18
C LYS A 57 -10.68 22.97 15.39
N HIS A 58 -10.54 23.67 16.50
CA HIS A 58 -10.12 23.09 17.77
C HIS A 58 -11.34 22.49 18.49
N THR A 59 -11.45 21.16 18.53
CA THR A 59 -12.68 20.46 18.97
C THR A 59 -12.40 19.00 19.30
N ALA A 60 -13.20 18.43 20.20
CA ALA A 60 -13.16 17.01 20.55
C ALA A 60 -13.95 16.13 19.56
N GLY A 61 -14.36 16.67 18.40
CA GLY A 61 -15.25 15.98 17.45
C GLY A 61 -16.67 15.72 17.98
N LYS A 62 -17.36 14.76 17.36
CA LYS A 62 -18.77 14.42 17.66
C LYS A 62 -18.96 13.36 18.76
N TRP A 63 -18.00 12.45 18.92
CA TRP A 63 -18.05 11.34 19.89
C TRP A 63 -16.68 11.15 20.55
N SER A 64 -16.21 12.12 21.33
CA SER A 64 -14.99 11.91 22.12
C SER A 64 -15.25 11.06 23.37
N GLY A 65 -14.22 10.33 23.80
CA GLY A 65 -14.20 9.72 25.13
C GLY A 65 -14.12 10.77 26.25
N ASP A 66 -13.45 11.90 25.97
CA ASP A 66 -13.38 13.06 26.86
C ASP A 66 -13.71 14.34 26.06
N PRO A 67 -14.77 15.10 26.40
CA PRO A 67 -15.11 16.37 25.74
C PRO A 67 -14.07 17.48 25.87
N ASP A 68 -13.19 17.39 26.87
CA ASP A 68 -12.10 18.35 27.09
C ASP A 68 -10.83 18.00 26.30
N ASP A 69 -10.70 16.75 25.85
CA ASP A 69 -9.63 16.25 24.98
C ASP A 69 -9.87 16.67 23.51
N LYS A 70 -9.39 17.87 23.18
CA LYS A 70 -9.63 18.51 21.89
C LYS A 70 -8.41 18.40 20.98
N GLY A 71 -8.64 17.95 19.75
CA GLY A 71 -7.66 17.95 18.68
C GLY A 71 -7.87 19.05 17.64
N LEU A 72 -7.09 18.99 16.56
CA LEU A 72 -7.29 19.79 15.35
C LEU A 72 -8.09 19.02 14.31
N GLN A 73 -9.33 19.46 14.12
CA GLN A 73 -10.23 18.93 13.13
C GLN A 73 -10.14 19.69 11.80
N THR A 74 -10.03 18.99 10.67
CA THR A 74 -10.23 19.60 9.35
C THR A 74 -11.67 20.06 9.17
N TYR A 75 -11.91 21.31 8.74
CA TYR A 75 -13.26 21.89 8.78
C TYR A 75 -13.97 22.03 7.43
N ASN A 76 -13.25 22.35 6.35
CA ASN A 76 -13.88 22.70 5.06
C ASN A 76 -13.71 21.59 4.03
N ASP A 77 -14.81 21.13 3.44
CA ASP A 77 -14.79 20.12 2.37
C ASP A 77 -14.05 20.60 1.11
N ALA A 78 -13.46 19.65 0.39
CA ALA A 78 -12.72 19.82 -0.85
C ALA A 78 -11.62 20.89 -0.75
N LYS A 79 -10.79 20.79 0.29
CA LYS A 79 -9.68 21.71 0.55
C LYS A 79 -8.34 21.01 0.79
N HIS A 80 -7.27 21.78 0.56
CA HIS A 80 -5.92 21.48 1.04
C HIS A 80 -5.73 22.07 2.42
N PHE A 81 -5.35 21.24 3.39
CA PHE A 81 -5.02 21.64 4.74
C PHE A 81 -3.50 21.68 4.88
N ALA A 82 -2.94 22.77 5.39
CA ALA A 82 -1.51 22.92 5.57
C ALA A 82 -1.21 23.74 6.84
N ILE A 83 -0.68 23.09 7.86
CA ILE A 83 -0.30 23.70 9.13
C ILE A 83 0.98 23.07 9.66
N SER A 84 1.85 23.86 10.29
CA SER A 84 3.12 23.34 10.83
C SER A 84 3.46 23.94 12.18
N ALA A 85 4.22 23.21 12.99
CA ALA A 85 4.84 23.71 14.20
C ALA A 85 6.36 23.60 14.08
N LYS A 86 7.07 24.59 14.64
CA LYS A 86 8.52 24.55 14.79
C LYS A 86 8.86 23.75 16.04
N ILE A 87 9.85 22.88 15.94
CA ILE A 87 10.35 22.06 17.05
C ILE A 87 11.85 22.34 17.28
N PRO A 88 12.41 22.02 18.46
CA PRO A 88 13.85 21.98 18.64
C PRO A 88 14.50 21.14 17.53
N GLU A 89 15.59 21.64 16.95
CA GLU A 89 16.29 20.91 15.89
C GLU A 89 16.79 19.58 16.45
N LEU A 90 16.34 18.48 15.85
CA LEU A 90 16.69 17.13 16.28
C LEU A 90 17.39 16.37 15.14
N SER A 91 18.37 15.57 15.53
CA SER A 91 19.02 14.57 14.70
C SER A 91 18.85 13.22 15.38
N ASN A 92 18.43 12.21 14.64
CA ASN A 92 18.28 10.86 15.18
C ASN A 92 19.58 10.04 15.09
N LYS A 93 20.72 10.67 14.80
CA LYS A 93 22.01 9.98 14.80
C LYS A 93 22.30 9.38 16.18
N ASP A 94 22.66 8.10 16.20
CA ASP A 94 22.94 7.26 17.37
C ASP A 94 21.75 7.09 18.33
N ARG A 95 20.52 7.42 17.89
CA ARG A 95 19.31 7.38 18.72
C ARG A 95 18.14 6.75 17.98
N THR A 96 17.23 6.16 18.74
CA THR A 96 15.93 5.76 18.21
C THR A 96 15.11 7.02 17.93
N LEU A 97 14.38 7.05 16.81
CA LEU A 97 13.37 8.06 16.52
C LEU A 97 12.01 7.40 16.63
N VAL A 98 11.15 7.94 17.50
CA VAL A 98 9.74 7.56 17.60
C VAL A 98 8.88 8.72 17.12
N VAL A 99 7.96 8.43 16.21
CA VAL A 99 6.99 9.38 15.67
C VAL A 99 5.61 8.78 15.87
N GLN A 100 4.80 9.41 16.70
CA GLN A 100 3.48 8.94 17.08
C GLN A 100 2.47 10.08 16.97
N TYR A 101 1.25 9.75 16.56
CA TYR A 101 0.10 10.63 16.69
C TYR A 101 -1.18 9.80 16.62
N SER A 102 -2.26 10.41 17.06
CA SER A 102 -3.60 9.87 16.92
C SER A 102 -4.38 10.62 15.85
N ILE A 103 -5.21 9.89 15.13
CA ILE A 103 -6.15 10.47 14.18
C ILE A 103 -7.48 9.73 14.23
N ARG A 104 -8.56 10.50 14.11
CA ARG A 104 -9.92 9.99 13.94
C ARG A 104 -10.54 10.51 12.67
N PHE A 105 -11.03 9.61 11.83
CA PHE A 105 -11.86 9.96 10.68
C PHE A 105 -13.34 9.88 11.08
N GLU A 106 -13.86 10.93 11.73
CA GLU A 106 -15.27 10.92 12.14
C GLU A 106 -16.25 11.10 10.96
N GLN A 107 -15.77 11.68 9.87
CA GLN A 107 -16.51 11.81 8.64
C GLN A 107 -16.47 10.53 7.80
N ASP A 108 -17.46 10.34 6.93
CA ASP A 108 -17.39 9.32 5.87
C ASP A 108 -16.36 9.77 4.82
N ILE A 109 -15.07 9.60 5.13
CA ILE A 109 -13.99 10.06 4.27
C ILE A 109 -14.00 9.28 2.96
N GLU A 110 -14.36 9.97 1.88
CA GLU A 110 -14.35 9.39 0.54
C GLU A 110 -12.94 9.33 -0.02
N CYS A 111 -12.21 10.45 0.07
CA CYS A 111 -10.83 10.55 -0.34
C CYS A 111 -10.12 11.66 0.45
N GLY A 112 -9.04 11.32 1.14
CA GLY A 112 -8.18 12.27 1.80
C GLY A 112 -7.09 11.64 2.67
N GLY A 113 -6.05 12.44 2.88
CA GLY A 113 -4.90 12.09 3.70
C GLY A 113 -5.14 12.33 5.19
N GLY A 114 -4.49 11.50 6.00
CA GLY A 114 -4.41 11.58 7.45
C GLY A 114 -2.97 11.65 7.98
N TYR A 115 -1.98 11.83 7.11
CA TYR A 115 -0.56 11.71 7.45
C TYR A 115 0.07 13.01 7.95
N ILE A 116 1.18 12.87 8.68
CA ILE A 116 2.04 13.98 9.09
C ILE A 116 3.38 13.94 8.36
N LYS A 117 4.05 15.09 8.30
CA LYS A 117 5.39 15.26 7.73
C LYS A 117 6.36 15.79 8.77
N LEU A 118 7.58 15.24 8.80
CA LEU A 118 8.71 15.85 9.50
C LEU A 118 9.57 16.59 8.49
N LEU A 119 9.78 17.90 8.71
CA LEU A 119 10.45 18.76 7.75
C LEU A 119 11.87 19.10 8.22
N SER A 120 12.77 19.18 7.24
CA SER A 120 14.19 19.45 7.49
C SER A 120 14.64 20.76 6.87
N GLY A 121 15.67 21.36 7.47
CA GLY A 121 16.19 22.65 7.03
C GLY A 121 15.25 23.82 7.36
N TYR A 122 15.48 24.97 6.73
CA TYR A 122 14.62 26.14 6.93
C TYR A 122 13.35 26.03 6.09
N VAL A 123 12.19 26.04 6.74
CA VAL A 123 10.88 26.06 6.10
C VAL A 123 10.21 27.39 6.38
N ASN A 124 9.78 28.09 5.32
CA ASN A 124 8.84 29.19 5.48
C ASN A 124 7.44 28.60 5.74
N GLN A 125 7.04 28.51 7.00
CA GLN A 125 5.77 27.91 7.43
C GLN A 125 4.53 28.53 6.76
N LYS A 126 4.60 29.80 6.34
CA LYS A 126 3.52 30.47 5.59
C LYS A 126 3.40 30.02 4.14
N LYS A 127 4.43 29.38 3.59
CA LYS A 127 4.44 28.80 2.25
C LYS A 127 4.45 27.26 2.27
N PHE A 128 4.30 26.65 3.45
CA PHE A 128 4.28 25.20 3.61
C PHE A 128 3.14 24.57 2.79
N GLY A 129 3.43 23.53 2.02
CA GLY A 129 2.51 22.89 1.10
C GLY A 129 3.08 21.59 0.53
N GLY A 130 2.40 21.04 -0.49
CA GLY A 130 2.71 19.73 -1.10
C GLY A 130 4.18 19.53 -1.48
N ASP A 131 4.78 20.53 -2.13
CA ASP A 131 6.15 20.47 -2.65
C ASP A 131 7.24 20.82 -1.62
N THR A 132 6.87 21.05 -0.36
CA THR A 132 7.85 21.38 0.68
C THR A 132 8.70 20.15 1.00
N PRO A 133 10.04 20.21 0.92
CA PRO A 133 10.90 19.09 1.27
C PRO A 133 10.66 18.61 2.70
N TYR A 134 10.57 17.30 2.86
CA TYR A 134 10.43 16.63 4.15
C TYR A 134 11.51 15.56 4.30
N SER A 135 11.64 14.99 5.49
CA SER A 135 12.48 13.82 5.78
C SER A 135 11.65 12.55 5.93
N LEU A 136 10.47 12.68 6.53
CA LEU A 136 9.53 11.59 6.76
C LEU A 136 8.12 12.08 6.43
N MET A 137 7.33 11.25 5.73
CA MET A 137 5.88 11.34 5.67
C MET A 137 5.30 10.02 6.18
N PHE A 138 4.45 10.07 7.19
CA PHE A 138 3.92 8.89 7.85
C PHE A 138 2.44 9.05 8.22
N GLY A 139 1.62 8.10 7.81
CA GLY A 139 0.21 8.06 8.21
C GLY A 139 -0.78 7.50 7.19
N PRO A 140 -2.06 7.38 7.59
CA PRO A 140 -3.10 6.82 6.74
C PRO A 140 -3.44 7.76 5.58
N ASP A 141 -3.82 7.16 4.45
CA ASP A 141 -4.34 7.81 3.27
C ASP A 141 -5.44 6.94 2.66
N LEU A 142 -6.65 7.51 2.64
CA LEU A 142 -7.87 6.82 2.27
C LEU A 142 -8.39 7.44 0.99
N CYS A 143 -8.61 6.67 -0.07
CA CYS A 143 -9.23 7.16 -1.29
C CYS A 143 -10.03 6.05 -1.99
N GLY A 144 -11.35 6.15 -1.86
CA GLY A 144 -12.33 5.18 -2.33
C GLY A 144 -12.15 3.80 -1.70
N SER A 145 -12.63 2.76 -2.40
CA SER A 145 -12.46 1.38 -1.96
C SER A 145 -11.07 0.79 -2.28
N GLN A 146 -10.27 1.48 -3.09
CA GLN A 146 -9.02 0.96 -3.64
C GLN A 146 -7.78 1.40 -2.86
N THR A 147 -7.81 2.58 -2.25
CA THR A 147 -6.65 3.12 -1.53
C THR A 147 -6.96 3.19 -0.05
N LYS A 148 -6.38 2.27 0.72
CA LYS A 148 -6.43 2.25 2.19
C LYS A 148 -5.03 2.07 2.74
N LYS A 149 -4.15 3.02 2.39
CA LYS A 149 -2.70 2.84 2.56
C LYS A 149 -2.22 3.58 3.79
N LEU A 150 -1.33 2.95 4.53
CA LEU A 150 -0.50 3.60 5.54
C LEU A 150 0.81 4.03 4.85
N HIS A 151 0.91 5.30 4.49
CA HIS A 151 2.14 5.84 3.90
C HIS A 151 3.27 5.82 4.91
N LEU A 152 4.44 5.40 4.43
CA LEU A 152 5.71 5.59 5.11
C LEU A 152 6.76 5.90 4.05
N ILE A 153 7.06 7.18 3.88
CA ILE A 153 7.96 7.71 2.85
C ILE A 153 9.15 8.37 3.51
N LEU A 154 10.34 7.91 3.17
CA LEU A 154 11.60 8.43 3.67
C LEU A 154 12.30 9.22 2.57
N SER A 155 12.90 10.35 2.94
CA SER A 155 13.60 11.21 1.97
C SER A 155 15.09 11.03 2.10
N TYR A 156 15.75 10.60 1.02
CA TYR A 156 17.18 10.35 0.96
C TYR A 156 17.77 11.09 -0.24
N GLN A 157 18.84 11.87 0.00
CA GLN A 157 19.51 12.69 -1.02
C GLN A 157 18.57 13.58 -1.89
N GLY A 158 17.45 14.03 -1.32
CA GLY A 158 16.48 14.91 -2.00
C GLY A 158 15.42 14.18 -2.83
N GLN A 159 15.41 12.85 -2.83
CA GLN A 159 14.36 12.03 -3.42
C GLN A 159 13.51 11.38 -2.33
N ASN A 160 12.24 11.12 -2.64
CA ASN A 160 11.27 10.53 -1.73
C ASN A 160 11.05 9.05 -2.09
N TYR A 161 11.35 8.16 -1.16
CA TYR A 161 11.24 6.71 -1.34
C TYR A 161 10.06 6.20 -0.52
N PRO A 162 8.95 5.80 -1.17
CA PRO A 162 7.86 5.12 -0.47
C PRO A 162 8.30 3.71 -0.07
N ILE A 163 7.77 3.21 1.05
CA ILE A 163 7.97 1.82 1.45
C ILE A 163 7.40 0.88 0.38
N ARG A 164 8.10 -0.23 0.12
CA ARG A 164 7.70 -1.24 -0.88
C ARG A 164 6.51 -2.08 -0.43
N LYS A 165 6.32 -2.22 0.87
CA LYS A 165 5.25 -2.99 1.50
C LYS A 165 3.90 -2.28 1.32
N ASP A 166 2.86 -3.05 1.06
CA ASP A 166 1.48 -2.54 1.01
C ASP A 166 0.86 -2.56 2.41
N LEU A 167 1.05 -1.46 3.14
CA LEU A 167 0.57 -1.34 4.51
C LEU A 167 -0.86 -0.81 4.52
N GLN A 168 -1.75 -1.49 5.24
CA GLN A 168 -3.16 -1.09 5.37
C GLN A 168 -3.37 -0.20 6.61
N CYS A 169 -4.25 0.78 6.49
CA CYS A 169 -4.69 1.61 7.62
C CYS A 169 -6.07 1.19 8.15
N GLU A 170 -6.38 1.63 9.38
CA GLU A 170 -7.71 1.44 9.96
C GLU A 170 -8.73 2.34 9.26
N THR A 171 -9.95 1.81 9.08
CA THR A 171 -11.00 2.48 8.30
C THR A 171 -12.30 2.70 9.07
N ASP A 172 -12.30 2.43 10.38
CA ASP A 172 -13.45 2.77 11.21
C ASP A 172 -13.42 4.27 11.59
N LYS A 173 -14.39 4.68 12.43
CA LYS A 173 -14.63 6.07 12.81
C LYS A 173 -14.11 6.42 14.21
N LEU A 174 -13.33 5.53 14.81
CA LEU A 174 -12.73 5.70 16.13
C LEU A 174 -11.34 6.34 16.01
N THR A 175 -10.77 6.73 17.14
CA THR A 175 -9.41 7.27 17.20
C THR A 175 -8.41 6.14 17.14
N HIS A 176 -7.48 6.20 16.19
CA HIS A 176 -6.37 5.27 16.07
C HIS A 176 -5.03 5.98 16.25
N PHE A 177 -4.13 5.32 16.98
CA PHE A 177 -2.74 5.74 17.14
C PHE A 177 -1.87 5.08 16.09
N TYR A 178 -1.08 5.88 15.39
CA TYR A 178 -0.06 5.41 14.44
C TYR A 178 1.31 5.74 15.01
N THR A 179 2.16 4.72 15.16
CA THR A 179 3.50 4.86 15.72
C THR A 179 4.53 4.27 14.76
N PHE A 180 5.51 5.09 14.38
CA PHE A 180 6.68 4.67 13.63
C PHE A 180 7.92 4.77 14.51
N ILE A 181 8.71 3.71 14.55
CA ILE A 181 9.95 3.62 15.32
C ILE A 181 11.08 3.29 14.35
N LEU A 182 12.11 4.13 14.31
CA LEU A 182 13.33 3.93 13.53
C LEU A 182 14.54 3.83 14.46
N ARG A 183 15.33 2.77 14.36
CA ARG A 183 16.45 2.48 15.26
C ARG A 183 17.81 2.70 14.58
N PRO A 184 18.90 2.86 15.37
CA PRO A 184 20.25 3.08 14.83
C PRO A 184 20.83 1.97 13.96
N ASP A 185 20.28 0.76 14.01
CA ASP A 185 20.65 -0.37 13.16
C ASP A 185 19.88 -0.38 11.81
N ALA A 186 19.18 0.71 11.49
CA ALA A 186 18.28 0.86 10.36
C ALA A 186 17.11 -0.16 10.35
N SER A 187 16.79 -0.78 11.50
CA SER A 187 15.54 -1.48 11.69
C SER A 187 14.41 -0.51 12.03
N TYR A 188 13.18 -0.89 11.65
CA TYR A 188 12.00 -0.11 11.98
C TYR A 188 10.84 -1.00 12.48
N SER A 189 9.94 -0.40 13.26
CA SER A 189 8.66 -0.99 13.66
C SER A 189 7.53 0.00 13.37
N ILE A 190 6.38 -0.53 12.94
CA ILE A 190 5.14 0.21 12.72
C ILE A 190 4.09 -0.40 13.64
N LEU A 191 3.52 0.42 14.52
CA LEU A 191 2.45 0.01 15.41
C LEU A 191 1.20 0.81 15.09
N VAL A 192 0.06 0.14 15.22
CA VAL A 192 -1.26 0.76 15.21
C VAL A 192 -1.98 0.33 16.48
N ASP A 193 -2.41 1.29 17.28
CA ASP A 193 -3.02 1.05 18.61
C ASP A 193 -2.16 0.14 19.50
N ASN A 194 -0.86 0.42 19.58
CA ASN A 194 0.14 -0.38 20.30
C ASN A 194 0.30 -1.84 19.83
N ARG A 195 -0.31 -2.23 18.71
CA ARG A 195 -0.10 -3.55 18.08
C ARG A 195 0.89 -3.40 16.95
N GLU A 196 2.00 -4.14 16.99
CA GLU A 196 2.96 -4.19 15.88
C GLU A 196 2.26 -4.74 14.64
N ARG A 197 2.21 -3.91 13.60
CA ARG A 197 1.62 -4.25 12.30
C ARG A 197 2.66 -4.72 11.31
N ASP A 198 3.83 -4.10 11.34
CA ASP A 198 4.93 -4.44 10.46
C ASP A 198 6.25 -4.06 11.11
N SER A 199 7.31 -4.77 10.76
CA SER A 199 8.68 -4.45 11.13
C SER A 199 9.62 -4.92 10.03
N GLY A 200 10.82 -4.34 9.99
CA GLY A 200 11.75 -4.64 8.92
C GLY A 200 13.01 -3.81 8.96
N SER A 201 13.63 -3.62 7.79
CA SER A 201 14.89 -2.91 7.66
C SER A 201 14.87 -1.99 6.45
N MET A 202 15.47 -0.80 6.61
CA MET A 202 15.59 0.18 5.53
C MET A 202 16.30 -0.37 4.30
N TYR A 203 17.25 -1.29 4.49
CA TYR A 203 18.01 -1.93 3.41
C TYR A 203 17.16 -2.81 2.48
N MET A 204 15.99 -3.28 2.95
CA MET A 204 15.16 -4.25 2.23
C MET A 204 13.84 -3.65 1.77
N ASP A 205 13.25 -2.80 2.61
CA ASP A 205 11.87 -2.35 2.45
C ASP A 205 11.74 -1.02 1.71
N TRP A 206 12.85 -0.36 1.37
CA TRP A 206 12.91 0.78 0.45
C TRP A 206 13.98 0.58 -0.61
N ASP A 207 13.72 1.06 -1.81
CA ASP A 207 14.69 1.08 -2.91
C ASP A 207 15.58 2.34 -2.85
N ILE A 208 16.17 2.62 -1.67
CA ILE A 208 17.06 3.79 -1.45
C ILE A 208 18.46 3.53 -2.02
N LEU A 209 19.06 2.39 -1.67
CA LEU A 209 20.38 1.99 -2.14
C LEU A 209 20.26 1.10 -3.38
N PRO A 210 21.21 1.15 -4.33
CA PRO A 210 21.27 0.21 -5.44
C PRO A 210 21.29 -1.26 -4.96
N PRO A 211 20.87 -2.22 -5.79
CA PRO A 211 20.91 -3.63 -5.39
C PRO A 211 22.35 -4.09 -5.21
N ARG A 212 22.61 -4.92 -4.19
CA ARG A 212 23.95 -5.48 -3.92
C ARG A 212 24.53 -6.30 -5.08
N LYS A 213 23.66 -6.93 -5.88
CA LYS A 213 24.06 -7.77 -7.02
C LYS A 213 23.26 -7.40 -8.28
N ILE A 214 23.94 -7.42 -9.41
CA ILE A 214 23.37 -7.22 -10.74
C ILE A 214 23.71 -8.40 -11.64
N LYS A 215 22.94 -8.61 -12.71
CA LYS A 215 23.28 -9.62 -13.73
C LYS A 215 24.46 -9.12 -14.56
N ASP A 216 25.44 -9.99 -14.79
CA ASP A 216 26.56 -9.68 -15.67
C ASP A 216 26.11 -9.68 -17.13
N VAL A 217 25.67 -8.53 -17.61
CA VAL A 217 25.23 -8.33 -19.00
C VAL A 217 26.33 -8.59 -20.03
N LYS A 218 27.61 -8.65 -19.62
CA LYS A 218 28.75 -8.97 -20.49
C LYS A 218 29.08 -10.46 -20.51
N ALA A 219 28.53 -11.25 -19.58
CA ALA A 219 28.74 -12.68 -19.54
C ALA A 219 28.19 -13.33 -20.82
N LYS A 220 29.01 -14.18 -21.43
CA LYS A 220 28.62 -15.01 -22.57
C LYS A 220 28.46 -16.44 -22.13
N LYS A 221 27.51 -17.15 -22.73
CA LYS A 221 27.37 -18.60 -22.56
C LYS A 221 28.71 -19.25 -22.94
N PRO A 222 29.34 -20.03 -22.03
CA PRO A 222 30.57 -20.75 -22.35
C PRO A 222 30.35 -21.68 -23.55
N SER A 223 31.35 -21.79 -24.44
CA SER A 223 31.25 -22.62 -25.64
C SER A 223 31.10 -24.11 -25.34
N ASP A 224 31.56 -24.55 -24.18
CA ASP A 224 31.46 -25.91 -23.63
C ASP A 224 30.17 -26.14 -22.81
N TRP A 225 29.24 -25.18 -22.81
CA TRP A 225 27.98 -25.30 -22.09
C TRP A 225 26.89 -25.92 -22.96
N ASP A 226 26.63 -27.22 -22.76
CA ASP A 226 25.56 -27.90 -23.47
C ASP A 226 24.24 -27.78 -22.70
N ASP A 227 23.30 -27.01 -23.25
CA ASP A 227 21.93 -26.86 -22.74
C ASP A 227 20.91 -27.72 -23.51
N ARG A 228 21.38 -28.62 -24.38
CA ARG A 228 20.53 -29.62 -25.04
C ARG A 228 20.33 -30.77 -24.08
N GLU A 229 19.12 -30.94 -23.59
CA GLU A 229 18.76 -32.07 -22.72
C GLU A 229 18.85 -33.43 -23.45
N TYR A 230 18.61 -33.43 -24.76
CA TYR A 230 18.67 -34.61 -25.63
C TYR A 230 19.53 -34.35 -26.87
N ILE A 231 20.33 -35.35 -27.26
CA ILE A 231 21.14 -35.38 -28.49
C ILE A 231 20.73 -36.58 -29.35
N GLU A 232 21.03 -36.54 -30.64
CA GLU A 232 20.88 -37.72 -31.51
C GLU A 232 21.85 -38.83 -31.07
N ASP A 233 21.39 -40.07 -31.09
CA ASP A 233 22.17 -41.24 -30.68
C ASP A 233 23.29 -41.49 -31.70
N PRO A 234 24.56 -41.25 -31.35
CA PRO A 234 25.66 -41.44 -32.28
C PRO A 234 25.81 -42.91 -32.73
N ASN A 235 25.20 -43.86 -32.02
CA ASN A 235 25.24 -45.29 -32.35
C ASN A 235 24.03 -45.75 -33.18
N ASP A 236 23.01 -44.90 -33.37
CA ASP A 236 21.84 -45.22 -34.20
C ASP A 236 22.16 -44.87 -35.66
N VAL A 237 22.76 -45.83 -36.37
CA VAL A 237 23.13 -45.68 -37.77
C VAL A 237 21.95 -46.05 -38.67
N LYS A 238 21.65 -45.22 -39.66
CA LYS A 238 20.62 -45.52 -40.68
C LYS A 238 20.97 -46.84 -41.39
N PRO A 239 20.08 -47.85 -41.40
CA PRO A 239 20.35 -49.11 -42.07
C PRO A 239 20.62 -48.94 -43.57
N GLU A 240 21.56 -49.71 -44.10
CA GLU A 240 21.83 -49.74 -45.53
C GLU A 240 20.57 -50.15 -46.31
N GLY A 241 20.29 -49.45 -47.41
CA GLY A 241 19.11 -49.68 -48.23
C GLY A 241 17.78 -49.13 -47.68
N TYR A 242 17.76 -48.52 -46.49
CA TYR A 242 16.52 -47.97 -45.89
C TYR A 242 15.83 -46.95 -46.82
N ASP A 243 16.60 -46.06 -47.44
CA ASP A 243 16.07 -45.06 -48.39
C ASP A 243 15.73 -45.64 -49.76
N SER A 244 16.24 -46.83 -50.07
CA SER A 244 15.97 -47.52 -51.34
C SER A 244 14.67 -48.32 -51.32
N ILE A 245 14.01 -48.45 -50.15
CA ILE A 245 12.70 -49.09 -50.04
C ILE A 245 11.66 -48.15 -50.67
N PRO A 246 11.04 -48.51 -51.81
CA PRO A 246 10.08 -47.64 -52.47
C PRO A 246 8.82 -47.51 -51.61
N ALA A 247 8.20 -46.33 -51.60
CA ALA A 247 6.95 -46.10 -50.87
C ALA A 247 5.79 -46.95 -51.43
N GLU A 248 5.84 -47.28 -52.72
CA GLU A 248 4.85 -48.09 -53.41
C GLU A 248 5.52 -49.20 -54.22
N ILE A 249 4.89 -50.38 -54.26
CA ILE A 249 5.31 -51.53 -55.06
C ILE A 249 4.17 -51.92 -56.02
N PRO A 250 4.45 -52.48 -57.21
CA PRO A 250 3.40 -53.03 -58.07
C PRO A 250 2.59 -54.11 -57.32
N ASP A 251 1.27 -54.08 -57.42
CA ASP A 251 0.37 -55.03 -56.77
C ASP A 251 0.67 -56.45 -57.27
N PRO A 252 1.24 -57.34 -56.44
CA PRO A 252 1.57 -58.70 -56.87
C PRO A 252 0.33 -59.55 -57.15
N LYS A 253 -0.87 -59.11 -56.75
CA LYS A 253 -2.14 -59.80 -57.00
C LYS A 253 -2.86 -59.29 -58.25
N ALA A 254 -2.42 -58.17 -58.83
CA ALA A 254 -3.04 -57.63 -60.03
C ALA A 254 -2.74 -58.51 -61.24
N LYS A 255 -3.77 -58.80 -62.03
CA LYS A 255 -3.68 -59.51 -63.31
C LYS A 255 -4.07 -58.56 -64.43
N LYS A 256 -3.40 -58.67 -65.58
CA LYS A 256 -3.77 -57.94 -66.80
C LYS A 256 -5.24 -58.28 -67.16
N PRO A 257 -6.13 -57.29 -67.35
CA PRO A 257 -7.50 -57.54 -67.79
C PRO A 257 -7.52 -58.32 -69.12
N VAL A 258 -8.50 -59.21 -69.29
CA VAL A 258 -8.66 -59.99 -70.54
C VAL A 258 -8.92 -59.09 -71.75
N ASP A 259 -9.56 -57.94 -71.51
CA ASP A 259 -9.99 -56.99 -72.53
C ASP A 259 -8.91 -55.93 -72.83
N TRP A 260 -7.70 -56.09 -72.27
CA TRP A 260 -6.61 -55.12 -72.43
C TRP A 260 -5.83 -55.37 -73.72
N ASP A 261 -5.82 -54.39 -74.60
CA ASP A 261 -5.07 -54.42 -75.85
C ASP A 261 -3.77 -53.62 -75.69
N ASP A 262 -2.61 -54.26 -75.84
CA ASP A 262 -1.33 -53.54 -75.71
C ASP A 262 -1.08 -52.55 -76.86
N GLU A 263 -1.76 -52.70 -78.02
CA GLU A 263 -1.67 -51.73 -79.13
C GLU A 263 -2.51 -50.47 -78.85
N ASP A 264 -3.73 -50.62 -78.33
CA ASP A 264 -4.64 -49.50 -78.07
C ASP A 264 -4.45 -48.88 -76.66
N ASP A 265 -4.23 -49.69 -75.61
CA ASP A 265 -4.11 -49.24 -74.21
C ASP A 265 -2.65 -49.05 -73.75
N GLY A 266 -1.69 -49.50 -74.55
CA GLY A 266 -0.26 -49.52 -74.22
C GLY A 266 0.13 -50.64 -73.25
N LEU A 267 1.43 -50.74 -72.94
CA LEU A 267 1.99 -51.81 -72.10
C LEU A 267 1.35 -51.80 -70.70
N TRP A 268 0.57 -52.84 -70.37
CA TRP A 268 -0.09 -52.94 -69.07
C TRP A 268 0.91 -52.89 -67.91
N LYS A 269 0.62 -52.07 -66.89
CA LYS A 269 1.38 -51.98 -65.63
C LYS A 269 0.46 -52.28 -64.44
N PRO A 270 0.87 -53.14 -63.48
CA PRO A 270 0.08 -53.38 -62.29
C PRO A 270 -0.17 -52.07 -61.52
N PRO A 271 -1.36 -51.88 -60.92
CA PRO A 271 -1.59 -50.79 -59.96
C PRO A 271 -0.52 -50.83 -58.87
N LYS A 272 -0.12 -49.66 -58.37
CA LYS A 272 0.83 -49.57 -57.26
C LYS A 272 0.08 -49.64 -55.93
N ILE A 273 0.61 -50.41 -54.97
CA ILE A 273 0.10 -50.50 -53.59
C ILE A 273 1.15 -50.00 -52.61
N PRO A 274 0.75 -49.47 -51.44
CA PRO A 274 1.69 -49.06 -50.39
C PRO A 274 2.61 -50.22 -50.00
N ASN A 275 3.93 -49.97 -49.97
CA ASN A 275 4.92 -50.97 -49.58
C ASN A 275 4.94 -51.14 -48.05
N PRO A 276 4.56 -52.30 -47.50
CA PRO A 276 4.57 -52.52 -46.05
C PRO A 276 5.97 -52.40 -45.41
N ALA A 277 7.05 -52.52 -46.19
CA ALA A 277 8.41 -52.35 -45.71
C ALA A 277 8.85 -50.89 -45.58
N TYR A 278 8.14 -49.93 -46.20
CA TYR A 278 8.47 -48.51 -46.14
C TYR A 278 8.07 -47.92 -44.78
N LYS A 279 9.05 -47.50 -43.97
CA LYS A 279 8.85 -46.96 -42.62
C LYS A 279 8.85 -45.42 -42.56
N GLY A 280 8.71 -44.75 -43.70
CA GLY A 280 8.87 -43.30 -43.81
C GLY A 280 10.34 -42.87 -43.82
N PRO A 281 10.62 -41.56 -43.79
CA PRO A 281 11.99 -41.05 -43.72
C PRO A 281 12.64 -41.40 -42.38
N TRP A 282 13.87 -41.89 -42.41
CA TRP A 282 14.62 -42.27 -41.21
C TRP A 282 14.87 -41.05 -40.30
N LYS A 283 14.68 -41.22 -39.00
CA LYS A 283 15.00 -40.24 -37.96
C LYS A 283 15.86 -40.90 -36.89
N CYS A 284 17.03 -40.34 -36.62
CA CYS A 284 17.93 -40.80 -35.56
C CYS A 284 17.21 -40.74 -34.20
N LYS A 285 17.36 -41.79 -33.37
CA LYS A 285 16.87 -41.77 -31.98
C LYS A 285 17.51 -40.64 -31.20
N LYS A 286 16.78 -40.09 -30.23
CA LYS A 286 17.31 -39.10 -29.28
C LYS A 286 17.63 -39.76 -27.95
N ILE A 287 18.83 -39.54 -27.41
CA ILE A 287 19.27 -40.00 -26.09
C ILE A 287 19.48 -38.80 -25.16
N LYS A 288 19.43 -39.04 -23.85
CA LYS A 288 19.78 -38.00 -22.87
C LYS A 288 21.23 -37.59 -23.05
N ASN A 289 21.48 -36.29 -23.13
CA ASN A 289 22.81 -35.76 -23.31
C ASN A 289 23.63 -35.88 -22.02
N PRO A 290 24.71 -36.69 -21.99
CA PRO A 290 25.57 -36.81 -20.82
C PRO A 290 26.26 -35.49 -20.43
N ASN A 291 26.40 -34.56 -21.37
CA ASN A 291 27.07 -33.26 -21.16
C ASN A 291 26.09 -32.13 -20.79
N TYR A 292 24.81 -32.43 -20.55
CA TYR A 292 23.81 -31.41 -20.24
C TYR A 292 24.14 -30.68 -18.92
N LYS A 293 24.43 -29.38 -19.00
CA LYS A 293 24.73 -28.51 -17.84
C LYS A 293 23.53 -27.68 -17.36
N GLY A 294 22.34 -27.93 -17.89
CA GLY A 294 21.16 -27.11 -17.63
C GLY A 294 21.04 -25.91 -18.56
N LYS A 295 19.90 -25.23 -18.53
CA LYS A 295 19.73 -23.95 -19.25
C LYS A 295 20.69 -22.92 -18.67
N TRP A 296 21.57 -22.39 -19.52
CA TRP A 296 22.51 -21.35 -19.12
C TRP A 296 21.76 -20.12 -18.60
N LYS A 297 22.18 -19.60 -17.45
CA LYS A 297 21.65 -18.37 -16.84
C LYS A 297 22.79 -17.36 -16.71
N ILE A 298 22.50 -16.11 -17.01
CA ILE A 298 23.44 -15.00 -16.83
C ILE A 298 23.86 -14.97 -15.34
N PRO A 299 25.17 -15.00 -15.02
CA PRO A 299 25.64 -14.97 -13.63
C PRO A 299 25.31 -13.63 -12.97
N TRP A 300 25.19 -13.66 -11.64
CA TRP A 300 25.09 -12.46 -10.82
C TRP A 300 26.49 -12.05 -10.37
N ILE A 301 26.81 -10.77 -10.51
CA ILE A 301 28.04 -10.14 -10.04
C ILE A 301 27.69 -9.09 -8.99
N ASP A 302 28.67 -8.75 -8.16
CA ASP A 302 28.52 -7.64 -7.21
C ASP A 302 28.33 -6.34 -7.99
N ASN A 303 27.41 -5.50 -7.53
CA ASN A 303 27.10 -4.24 -8.20
C ASN A 303 28.20 -3.21 -7.90
N PRO A 304 28.98 -2.76 -8.90
CA PRO A 304 30.03 -1.76 -8.66
C PRO A 304 29.47 -0.41 -8.20
N GLU A 305 28.19 -0.14 -8.44
CA GLU A 305 27.48 1.06 -7.97
C GLU A 305 26.90 0.91 -6.55
N PHE A 306 26.98 -0.28 -5.93
CA PHE A 306 26.53 -0.47 -4.55
C PHE A 306 27.58 0.07 -3.58
N GLU A 307 27.19 1.10 -2.83
CA GLU A 307 27.92 1.62 -1.68
C GLU A 307 27.03 1.44 -0.45
N ASP A 308 27.58 0.83 0.60
CA ASP A 308 26.87 0.63 1.86
C ASP A 308 26.87 1.94 2.65
N ASP A 309 25.71 2.35 3.16
CA ASP A 309 25.57 3.56 3.97
C ASP A 309 25.20 3.18 5.41
N PRO A 310 26.17 3.14 6.35
CA PRO A 310 25.89 2.80 7.75
C PRO A 310 25.03 3.85 8.46
N ASP A 311 24.96 5.07 7.92
CA ASP A 311 24.13 6.17 8.42
C ASP A 311 22.77 6.26 7.66
N LEU A 312 22.36 5.21 6.93
CA LEU A 312 21.11 5.18 6.15
C LEU A 312 19.86 5.56 6.96
N TYR A 313 19.85 5.24 8.27
CA TYR A 313 18.76 5.57 9.20
C TYR A 313 18.75 7.04 9.63
N VAL A 314 19.85 7.78 9.45
CA VAL A 314 19.98 9.17 9.88
C VAL A 314 19.21 10.06 8.92
N LEU A 315 18.09 10.61 9.40
CA LEU A 315 17.30 11.56 8.63
C LEU A 315 18.00 12.92 8.59
N LYS A 316 17.69 13.74 7.58
CA LYS A 316 18.15 15.14 7.60
C LYS A 316 17.62 15.83 8.87
N PRO A 317 18.40 16.72 9.51
CA PRO A 317 18.00 17.36 10.77
C PRO A 317 16.57 17.93 10.71
N ILE A 318 15.71 17.46 11.60
CA ILE A 318 14.28 17.78 11.62
C ILE A 318 14.10 19.05 12.45
N LYS A 319 13.34 20.01 11.92
CA LYS A 319 13.08 21.31 12.57
C LYS A 319 11.61 21.68 12.68
N TYR A 320 10.74 20.96 11.96
CA TYR A 320 9.31 21.22 11.97
C TYR A 320 8.53 19.92 11.85
N VAL A 321 7.33 19.91 12.42
CA VAL A 321 6.29 18.93 12.14
C VAL A 321 5.16 19.64 11.39
N GLY A 322 4.55 18.98 10.41
CA GLY A 322 3.47 19.58 9.64
C GLY A 322 2.41 18.59 9.20
N ILE A 323 1.19 19.06 9.10
CA ILE A 323 0.06 18.36 8.51
C ILE A 323 -0.19 19.04 7.16
N GLU A 324 0.00 18.29 6.08
CA GLU A 324 -0.32 18.75 4.71
C GLU A 324 -1.10 17.66 3.99
N VAL A 325 -2.41 17.84 3.87
CA VAL A 325 -3.31 16.83 3.30
C VAL A 325 -4.38 17.47 2.42
N TRP A 326 -4.81 16.72 1.42
CA TRP A 326 -6.06 16.98 0.70
C TRP A 326 -7.18 16.17 1.34
N GLN A 327 -8.39 16.74 1.49
CA GLN A 327 -9.58 15.98 1.88
C GLN A 327 -10.81 16.43 1.09
N VAL A 328 -11.54 15.47 0.52
CA VAL A 328 -12.84 15.69 -0.12
C VAL A 328 -13.90 16.03 0.93
N LYS A 329 -14.02 15.18 1.96
CA LYS A 329 -14.88 15.43 3.12
C LYS A 329 -14.01 15.71 4.33
N ALA A 330 -14.15 16.90 4.90
CA ALA A 330 -13.44 17.31 6.10
C ALA A 330 -14.08 16.70 7.36
N GLY A 331 -13.31 16.63 8.44
CA GLY A 331 -13.74 16.06 9.72
C GLY A 331 -12.65 15.31 10.46
N SER A 332 -11.48 15.07 9.84
CA SER A 332 -10.40 14.33 10.48
C SER A 332 -9.85 15.10 11.67
N VAL A 333 -9.82 14.47 12.84
CA VAL A 333 -9.31 15.05 14.08
C VAL A 333 -7.91 14.51 14.35
N TYR A 334 -6.91 15.38 14.33
CA TYR A 334 -5.52 15.06 14.68
C TYR A 334 -5.26 15.41 16.14
N ASP A 335 -4.55 14.54 16.85
CA ASP A 335 -4.15 14.77 18.23
C ASP A 335 -2.94 13.93 18.67
N ASN A 336 -2.42 14.16 19.87
CA ASN A 336 -1.39 13.37 20.54
C ASN A 336 -0.09 13.21 19.73
N ILE A 337 0.34 14.27 19.04
CA ILE A 337 1.56 14.25 18.23
C ILE A 337 2.77 14.21 19.17
N LEU A 338 3.55 13.14 19.08
CA LEU A 338 4.71 12.86 19.90
C LEU A 338 5.91 12.51 19.02
N ILE A 339 7.03 13.17 19.30
CA ILE A 339 8.34 12.87 18.72
C ILE A 339 9.33 12.71 19.89
N CYS A 340 9.87 11.51 20.09
CA CYS A 340 10.79 11.20 21.18
C CYS A 340 11.82 10.13 20.75
N ASP A 341 12.70 9.73 21.66
CA ASP A 341 13.64 8.62 21.45
C ASP A 341 13.33 7.36 22.28
N ASP A 342 12.20 7.34 22.99
CA ASP A 342 11.79 6.24 23.87
C ASP A 342 10.48 5.56 23.42
N PRO A 343 10.58 4.36 22.83
CA PRO A 343 9.43 3.51 22.50
C PRO A 343 8.53 3.17 23.70
N GLN A 344 9.09 3.01 24.90
CA GLN A 344 8.32 2.65 26.09
C GLN A 344 7.45 3.83 26.53
N TYR A 345 7.98 5.05 26.52
CA TYR A 345 7.19 6.26 26.77
C TYR A 345 6.07 6.43 25.74
N ALA A 346 6.37 6.26 24.44
CA ALA A 346 5.34 6.34 23.40
C ALA A 346 4.23 5.31 23.60
N LYS A 347 4.60 4.07 23.97
CA LYS A 347 3.64 3.01 24.32
C LYS A 347 2.74 3.41 25.49
N GLN A 348 3.31 4.00 26.55
CA GLN A 348 2.57 4.45 27.73
C GLN A 348 1.50 5.49 27.36
N VAL A 349 1.83 6.47 26.51
CA VAL A 349 0.86 7.48 26.05
C VAL A 349 -0.35 6.85 25.38
N VAL A 350 -0.15 5.81 24.55
CA VAL A 350 -1.26 5.09 23.92
C VAL A 350 -2.03 4.26 24.95
N ASP A 351 -1.34 3.54 25.85
CA ASP A 351 -2.00 2.73 26.89
C ASP A 351 -2.88 3.60 27.81
N GLU A 352 -2.41 4.79 28.18
CA GLU A 352 -3.15 5.79 28.96
C GLU A 352 -4.44 6.18 28.23
N TYR A 353 -4.34 6.59 26.96
CA TYR A 353 -5.52 6.95 26.15
C TYR A 353 -6.51 5.78 26.01
N MET A 354 -6.00 4.57 25.76
CA MET A 354 -6.85 3.39 25.62
C MET A 354 -7.59 3.07 26.91
N ALA A 355 -6.97 3.30 28.07
CA ALA A 355 -7.57 3.07 29.37
C ALA A 355 -8.60 4.16 29.75
N SER A 356 -8.35 5.43 29.41
CA SER A 356 -9.19 6.55 29.82
C SER A 356 -10.31 6.88 28.83
N ASN A 357 -10.07 6.77 27.52
CA ASN A 357 -10.95 7.36 26.51
C ASN A 357 -11.63 6.33 25.59
N ARG A 358 -11.02 5.16 25.32
CA ARG A 358 -11.48 4.26 24.23
C ARG A 358 -12.89 3.68 24.45
N GLU A 359 -13.23 3.24 25.66
CA GLU A 359 -14.56 2.67 25.89
C GLU A 359 -15.65 3.75 25.83
N ALA A 360 -15.41 4.92 26.44
CA ALA A 360 -16.32 6.06 26.35
C ALA A 360 -16.50 6.56 24.91
N GLU A 361 -15.42 6.59 24.11
CA GLU A 361 -15.47 6.93 22.68
C GLU A 361 -16.38 5.96 21.90
N LYS A 362 -16.26 4.65 22.14
CA LYS A 362 -17.09 3.64 21.49
C LYS A 362 -18.56 3.79 21.85
N GLU A 363 -18.87 3.96 23.14
CA GLU A 363 -20.25 4.16 23.60
C GLU A 363 -20.86 5.42 22.98
N ALA A 364 -20.10 6.53 22.96
CA ALA A 364 -20.53 7.77 22.32
C ALA A 364 -20.74 7.61 20.81
N PHE A 365 -19.89 6.85 20.12
CA PHE A 365 -20.03 6.54 18.70
C PHE A 365 -21.26 5.68 18.42
N GLU A 366 -21.51 4.63 19.21
CA GLU A 366 -22.66 3.76 19.07
C GLU A 366 -23.98 4.50 19.27
N GLU A 367 -24.05 5.37 20.28
CA GLU A 367 -25.23 6.21 20.51
C GLU A 367 -25.44 7.23 19.38
N ALA A 368 -24.36 7.85 18.88
CA ALA A 368 -24.45 8.77 17.73
C ALA A 368 -24.92 8.06 16.44
N GLU A 369 -24.45 6.83 16.19
CA GLU A 369 -24.88 6.01 15.05
C GLU A 369 -26.35 5.59 15.18
N LYS A 370 -26.79 5.24 16.38
CA LYS A 370 -28.19 4.90 16.68
C LYS A 370 -29.11 6.12 16.51
N GLU A 371 -28.70 7.29 16.98
CA GLU A 371 -29.45 8.54 16.77
C GLU A 371 -29.55 8.85 15.27
N ARG A 372 -28.44 8.75 14.53
CA ARG A 372 -28.44 8.95 13.07
C ARG A 372 -29.42 8.00 12.37
N ARG A 373 -29.36 6.70 12.67
CA ARG A 373 -30.28 5.71 12.09
C ARG A 373 -31.74 6.02 12.41
N ALA A 374 -32.04 6.44 13.65
CA ALA A 374 -33.39 6.83 14.04
C ALA A 374 -33.88 8.09 13.27
N GLN A 375 -33.00 9.06 13.02
CA GLN A 375 -33.30 10.23 12.20
C GLN A 375 -33.54 9.85 10.73
N GLU A 376 -32.68 9.01 10.14
CA GLU A 376 -32.83 8.49 8.78
C GLU A 376 -34.14 7.70 8.60
N ASP A 377 -34.50 6.85 9.57
CA ASP A 377 -35.75 6.09 9.56
C ASP A 377 -36.99 7.00 9.69
N GLU A 378 -36.93 8.04 10.53
CA GLU A 378 -37.98 9.05 10.66
C GLU A 378 -38.15 9.85 9.35
N GLU A 379 -37.05 10.28 8.73
CA GLU A 379 -37.08 10.97 7.44
C GLU A 379 -37.63 10.07 6.33
N ALA A 380 -37.21 8.81 6.27
CA ALA A 380 -37.74 7.82 5.34
C ALA A 380 -39.24 7.57 5.57
N ARG A 381 -39.70 7.53 6.83
CA ARG A 381 -41.14 7.41 7.16
C ARG A 381 -41.91 8.64 6.68
N ARG A 382 -41.43 9.84 6.97
CA ARG A 382 -42.04 11.11 6.51
C ARG A 382 -42.11 11.19 4.99
N ALA A 383 -41.04 10.80 4.29
CA ALA A 383 -41.01 10.76 2.84
C ALA A 383 -42.03 9.76 2.25
N ARG A 384 -42.23 8.60 2.89
CA ARG A 384 -43.27 7.63 2.51
C ARG A 384 -44.67 8.17 2.74
N GLU A 385 -44.95 8.73 3.92
CA GLU A 385 -46.25 9.34 4.26
C GLU A 385 -46.60 10.51 3.32
N GLU A 386 -45.62 11.36 3.00
CA GLU A 386 -45.79 12.43 2.01
C GLU A 386 -46.04 11.88 0.60
N GLY A 387 -45.31 10.84 0.20
CA GLY A 387 -45.52 10.13 -1.06
C GLY A 387 -46.93 9.55 -1.19
N GLU A 388 -47.44 8.94 -0.12
CA GLU A 388 -48.82 8.43 -0.05
C GLU A 388 -49.86 9.55 -0.09
N ARG A 389 -49.62 10.66 0.62
CA ARG A 389 -50.49 11.84 0.58
C ARG A 389 -50.58 12.41 -0.83
N ARG A 390 -49.43 12.60 -1.51
CA ARG A 390 -49.36 13.05 -2.91
C ARG A 390 -50.07 12.08 -3.87
N ARG A 391 -49.98 10.76 -3.62
CA ARG A 391 -50.72 9.74 -4.38
C ARG A 391 -52.24 9.86 -4.18
N LYS A 392 -52.71 9.96 -2.93
CA LYS A 392 -54.14 10.13 -2.60
C LYS A 392 -54.72 11.41 -3.20
N GLU A 393 -53.99 12.53 -3.15
CA GLU A 393 -54.40 13.80 -3.77
C GLU A 393 -54.51 13.68 -5.30
N ARG A 394 -53.56 13.00 -5.93
CA ARG A 394 -53.58 12.72 -7.36
C ARG A 394 -54.76 11.83 -7.74
N ASP A 395 -54.99 10.76 -7.00
CA ASP A 395 -56.09 9.82 -7.24
C ASP A 395 -57.46 10.49 -7.03
N HIS A 396 -57.58 11.38 -6.03
CA HIS A 396 -58.79 12.20 -5.83
C HIS A 396 -59.01 13.21 -6.97
N LYS A 397 -57.94 13.82 -7.51
CA LYS A 397 -58.02 14.72 -8.68
C LYS A 397 -58.43 13.97 -9.95
N TYR A 398 -57.92 12.75 -10.18
CA TYR A 398 -58.34 11.91 -11.31
C TYR A 398 -59.73 11.30 -11.11
N GLY A 399 -60.11 10.93 -9.89
CA GLY A 399 -61.44 10.45 -9.53
C GLY A 399 -62.51 11.50 -9.77
N LYS A 400 -62.28 12.77 -9.39
CA LYS A 400 -63.18 13.88 -9.71
C LYS A 400 -63.30 14.15 -11.22
N ARG A 401 -62.22 13.95 -11.98
CA ARG A 401 -62.27 14.03 -13.46
C ARG A 401 -63.10 12.90 -14.07
N ARG A 402 -63.04 11.69 -13.52
CA ARG A 402 -63.92 10.58 -13.93
C ARG A 402 -65.39 10.83 -13.56
N HIS A 403 -65.68 11.35 -12.37
CA HIS A 403 -67.06 11.68 -11.99
C HIS A 403 -67.67 12.82 -12.81
N ARG A 404 -66.88 13.81 -13.25
CA ARG A 404 -67.34 14.84 -14.20
C ARG A 404 -67.54 14.33 -15.62
N ARG A 405 -66.98 13.16 -15.95
CA ARG A 405 -67.20 12.44 -17.22
C ARG A 405 -68.17 11.27 -17.04
N ARG A 406 -69.10 11.33 -16.08
CA ARG A 406 -70.24 10.42 -16.13
C ARG A 406 -70.97 10.70 -17.44
N PRO A 407 -71.07 9.71 -18.36
CA PRO A 407 -71.73 9.89 -19.63
C PRO A 407 -73.17 10.33 -19.38
N ASP A 408 -73.62 11.34 -20.13
CA ASP A 408 -75.04 11.65 -20.21
C ASP A 408 -75.73 10.39 -20.76
N PRO A 409 -76.78 9.85 -20.10
CA PRO A 409 -77.51 8.68 -20.59
C PRO A 409 -78.10 8.85 -21.99
N HIS A 410 -78.10 10.06 -22.56
CA HIS A 410 -78.54 10.36 -23.91
C HIS A 410 -77.50 10.12 -25.03
N ASP A 411 -76.26 9.75 -24.73
CA ASP A 411 -75.24 9.40 -25.75
C ASP A 411 -75.22 7.89 -26.11
N MET A 412 -76.31 7.16 -25.88
CA MET A 412 -76.41 5.69 -26.02
C MET A 412 -77.07 5.19 -27.32
N GLU A 413 -76.89 5.90 -28.44
CA GLU A 413 -77.34 5.43 -29.77
C GLU A 413 -76.28 5.70 -30.85
N ASP A 414 -75.19 4.91 -30.87
CA ASP A 414 -74.77 4.29 -32.14
C ASP A 414 -73.97 2.99 -31.89
N TYR A 415 -74.41 1.95 -32.58
CA TYR A 415 -74.06 0.53 -32.51
C TYR A 415 -72.58 0.24 -32.83
N HIS A 416 -71.86 -0.63 -32.08
CA HIS A 416 -71.65 -2.10 -32.32
C HIS A 416 -71.08 -2.43 -33.73
N ASP A 417 -70.03 -3.22 -33.99
CA ASP A 417 -69.24 -4.23 -33.27
C ASP A 417 -67.99 -4.60 -34.10
N GLU A 418 -66.79 -4.75 -33.49
CA GLU A 418 -65.74 -5.70 -33.94
C GLU A 418 -64.87 -6.16 -32.74
N LEU A 419 -65.16 -7.39 -32.27
CA LEU A 419 -64.41 -8.35 -31.43
C LEU A 419 -64.02 -8.02 -29.96
#